data_AF-A0AAP0HN30-F1
#
_entry.id   AF-A0AAP0HN30-F1
#
_cell.length_a   1.000
_cell.length_b   1.000
_cell.length_c   1.000
_cell.angle_alpha   90.00
_cell.angle_beta   90.00
_cell.angle_gamma   90.00
#
_symmetry.space_group_name_H-M   'P 1'
#
loop_
_entity.id
_entity.type
_entity.pdbx_description
1 polymer ?
#
loop_
_entity_poly.entity_id
_entity_poly.type
_entity_poly.pdbx_seq_one_letter_code
_entity_poly.pdbx_strand_id
1 'polypeptide(L)'
;MEDRGNWLLIVQNETVGYWPKGLVPSLDDGASHLLWGGLTFGLTNEQPAPMGNGLYPTPDLYYASAFLAHMNIVDQKGAVIKAPTNQLESVLDCPQSYGHYAVDENESSTLYGGRAEAGCTS
;
A
#
# COMPACT_ATOMS: atom_id res chain seq x y z
N MET A 1 -12.38 -21.61 20.44
CA MET A 1 -11.70 -20.30 20.46
C MET A 1 -11.58 -19.88 19.01
N GLU A 2 -12.22 -18.77 18.65
CA GLU A 2 -12.15 -18.24 17.30
C GLU A 2 -10.89 -17.38 17.23
N ASP A 3 -9.93 -17.78 16.41
CA ASP A 3 -8.60 -17.18 16.33
C ASP A 3 -8.65 -15.90 15.46
N ARG A 4 -9.43 -14.92 15.93
CA ARG A 4 -9.53 -13.59 15.32
C ARG A 4 -8.42 -12.68 15.84
N GLY A 5 -8.06 -11.70 15.00
CA GLY A 5 -7.19 -10.59 15.40
C GLY A 5 -5.68 -10.83 15.31
N ASN A 6 -5.27 -11.96 14.73
CA ASN A 6 -3.88 -12.24 14.44
C ASN A 6 -3.62 -12.01 12.95
N TRP A 7 -2.77 -11.03 12.64
CA TRP A 7 -2.48 -10.62 11.26
C TRP A 7 -1.10 -11.08 10.83
N LEU A 8 -1.01 -11.64 9.64
CA LEU A 8 0.24 -12.10 9.03
C LEU A 8 0.40 -11.44 7.66
N LEU A 9 1.58 -10.88 7.40
CA LEU A 9 1.95 -10.43 6.06
C LEU A 9 2.95 -11.42 5.47
N ILE A 10 2.55 -12.02 4.35
CA ILE A 10 3.38 -12.93 3.57
C ILE A 10 3.69 -12.28 2.23
N VAL A 11 4.97 -12.23 1.88
CA VAL A 11 5.45 -11.74 0.59
C VAL A 11 6.27 -12.86 -0.05
N GLN A 12 5.90 -13.30 -1.25
CA GLN A 12 6.60 -14.38 -1.98
C GLN A 12 6.85 -15.64 -1.14
N ASN A 13 5.84 -16.07 -0.36
CA ASN A 13 5.88 -17.20 0.58
C ASN A 13 6.77 -17.00 1.83
N GLU A 14 7.32 -15.82 2.03
CA GLU A 14 8.06 -15.48 3.25
C GLU A 14 7.19 -14.66 4.19
N THR A 15 7.20 -15.02 5.47
CA THR A 15 6.57 -14.20 6.51
C THR A 15 7.46 -13.00 6.78
N VAL A 16 6.97 -11.80 6.46
CA VAL A 16 7.70 -10.54 6.67
C VAL A 16 7.17 -9.73 7.87
N GLY A 17 5.97 -10.05 8.34
CA GLY A 17 5.37 -9.34 9.48
C GLY A 17 4.27 -10.14 10.17
N TYR A 18 4.17 -9.97 11.48
CA TYR A 18 3.14 -10.57 12.32
C TYR A 18 2.66 -9.57 13.38
N TRP A 19 1.35 -9.35 13.45
CA TRP A 19 0.72 -8.46 14.41
C TRP A 19 -0.32 -9.26 15.21
N PRO A 20 0.07 -9.77 16.39
CA PRO A 20 -0.86 -10.47 17.25
C PRO A 20 -1.77 -9.49 17.98
N LYS A 21 -3.01 -9.90 18.21
CA LYS A 21 -4.00 -9.10 18.97
C LYS A 21 -3.53 -8.62 20.34
N GLY A 22 -2.67 -9.40 21.02
CA GLY A 22 -2.13 -9.04 22.33
C GLY A 22 -1.18 -7.83 22.30
N LEU A 23 -0.55 -7.58 21.15
CA LEU A 23 0.34 -6.43 20.94
C LEU A 23 -0.34 -5.29 20.17
N VAL A 24 -1.33 -5.62 19.34
CA VAL A 24 -2.10 -4.65 18.55
C VAL A 24 -3.60 -4.85 18.81
N PRO A 25 -4.12 -4.44 19.98
CA PRO A 25 -5.51 -4.71 20.37
C PRO A 25 -6.53 -4.06 19.44
N SER A 26 -6.14 -2.97 18.75
CA SER A 26 -6.98 -2.31 17.75
C SER A 26 -7.34 -3.20 16.55
N LEU A 27 -6.63 -4.32 16.37
CA LEU A 27 -6.88 -5.30 15.31
C LEU A 27 -7.55 -6.59 15.80
N ASP A 28 -7.91 -6.68 17.09
CA ASP A 28 -8.44 -7.92 17.71
C ASP A 28 -9.75 -8.39 17.04
N ASP A 29 -10.64 -7.45 16.71
CA ASP A 29 -11.90 -7.70 16.01
C ASP A 29 -11.78 -7.65 14.48
N GLY A 30 -10.55 -7.60 13.96
CA GLY A 30 -10.26 -7.47 12.53
C GLY A 30 -9.82 -6.06 12.13
N ALA A 31 -9.82 -5.78 10.83
CA ALA A 31 -9.42 -4.51 10.25
C ALA A 31 -10.56 -3.97 9.39
N SER A 32 -10.81 -2.67 9.48
CA SER A 32 -11.78 -1.97 8.64
C SER A 32 -11.17 -1.50 7.32
N HIS A 33 -9.86 -1.22 7.31
CA HIS A 33 -9.12 -0.73 6.15
C HIS A 33 -7.76 -1.44 6.08
N LEU A 34 -7.31 -1.69 4.86
CA LEU A 34 -5.94 -2.08 4.55
C LEU A 34 -5.36 -1.00 3.65
N LEU A 35 -4.19 -0.47 4.01
CA LEU A 35 -3.48 0.54 3.23
C LEU A 35 -2.18 -0.06 2.71
N TRP A 36 -1.86 0.29 1.48
CA TRP A 36 -0.61 -0.10 0.84
C TRP A 36 -0.17 0.96 -0.17
N GLY A 37 1.11 0.93 -0.53
CA GLY A 37 1.69 1.86 -1.48
C GLY A 37 3.13 2.17 -1.10
N GLY A 38 3.52 3.43 -1.33
CA GLY A 38 4.81 3.96 -0.94
C GLY A 38 4.67 5.10 0.07
N LEU A 39 5.67 5.25 0.93
CA LEU A 39 5.83 6.39 1.81
C LEU A 39 7.19 7.04 1.51
N THR A 40 7.21 8.37 1.48
CA THR A 40 8.43 9.17 1.44
C THR A 40 8.26 10.30 2.43
N PHE A 41 9.34 10.67 3.12
CA PHE A 41 9.34 11.74 4.10
C PHE A 41 10.60 12.58 3.90
N GLY A 42 10.47 13.89 4.09
CA GLY A 42 11.59 14.82 4.23
C GLY A 42 11.72 15.22 5.70
N LEU A 43 12.92 15.57 6.15
CA LEU A 43 13.08 16.22 7.46
C LEU A 43 12.47 17.64 7.41
N THR A 44 12.28 18.26 8.58
CA THR A 44 11.75 19.63 8.65
C THR A 44 12.59 20.58 7.78
N ASN A 45 11.94 21.27 6.84
CA ASN A 45 12.54 22.14 5.82
C ASN A 45 13.36 21.45 4.72
N GLU A 46 13.35 20.12 4.64
CA GLU A 46 13.90 19.38 3.51
C GLU A 46 12.78 18.96 2.55
N GLN A 47 13.06 19.01 1.25
CA GLN A 47 12.16 18.41 0.28
C GLN A 47 12.13 16.89 0.51
N PRO A 48 10.94 16.26 0.45
CA PRO A 48 10.86 14.81 0.50
C PRO A 48 11.60 14.18 -0.69
N ALA A 49 11.96 12.90 -0.60
CA ALA A 49 12.64 12.23 -1.70
C ALA A 49 11.66 11.90 -2.84
N PRO A 50 12.11 11.85 -4.11
CA PRO A 50 11.34 11.26 -5.20
C PRO A 50 10.92 9.82 -4.87
N MET A 51 9.73 9.43 -5.31
CA MET A 51 9.19 8.08 -5.10
C MET A 51 9.29 7.26 -6.39
N GLY A 52 9.74 6.01 -6.27
CA GLY A 52 9.94 5.12 -7.43
C GLY A 52 11.01 5.66 -8.37
N ASN A 53 10.66 5.82 -9.65
CA ASN A 53 11.54 6.40 -10.67
C ASN A 53 11.51 7.94 -10.73
N GLY A 54 10.79 8.59 -9.81
CA GLY A 54 10.63 10.05 -9.82
C GLY A 54 9.60 10.57 -10.83
N LEU A 55 8.88 9.69 -11.53
CA LEU A 55 7.81 10.08 -12.46
C LEU A 55 6.44 9.77 -11.86
N TYR A 56 5.44 10.54 -12.27
CA TYR A 56 4.05 10.19 -11.99
C TYR A 56 3.71 8.85 -12.65
N PRO A 57 3.03 7.94 -11.94
CA PRO A 57 2.70 6.64 -12.49
C PRO A 57 1.64 6.79 -13.59
N THR A 58 1.90 6.12 -14.71
CA THR A 58 1.00 6.02 -15.86
C THR A 58 0.97 4.57 -16.35
N PRO A 59 -0.05 4.14 -17.12
CA PRO A 59 -0.13 2.77 -17.63
C PRO A 59 1.11 2.31 -18.40
N ASP A 60 1.71 3.19 -19.20
CA ASP A 60 2.91 2.94 -20.00
C ASP A 60 4.18 2.81 -19.16
N LEU A 61 4.16 3.31 -17.92
CA LEU A 61 5.27 3.22 -16.99
C LEU A 61 5.15 2.04 -16.03
N TYR A 62 4.28 1.04 -16.28
CA TYR A 62 4.08 -0.12 -15.38
C TYR A 62 5.39 -0.73 -14.85
N TYR A 63 6.33 -1.03 -15.74
CA TYR A 63 7.62 -1.65 -15.37
C TYR A 63 8.69 -0.65 -14.91
N ALA A 64 8.41 0.65 -15.01
CA ALA A 64 9.33 1.72 -14.62
C ALA A 64 8.94 2.37 -13.29
N SER A 65 7.65 2.38 -12.94
CA SER A 65 7.12 2.88 -11.68
C SER A 65 7.39 1.89 -10.55
N ALA A 66 7.38 2.38 -9.31
CA ALA A 66 7.25 1.49 -8.17
C ALA A 66 5.82 0.94 -8.14
N PHE A 67 5.66 -0.32 -7.75
CA PHE A 67 4.36 -0.96 -7.74
C PHE A 67 4.25 -2.01 -6.64
N LEU A 68 3.00 -2.26 -6.26
CA LEU A 68 2.61 -3.42 -5.47
C LEU A 68 1.49 -4.15 -6.21
N ALA A 69 1.62 -5.47 -6.34
CA ALA A 69 0.72 -6.30 -7.14
C ALA A 69 0.37 -7.59 -6.42
N HIS A 70 -0.68 -8.27 -6.89
CA HIS A 70 -1.08 -9.63 -6.46
C HIS A 70 -1.50 -9.68 -4.99
N MET A 71 -2.12 -8.61 -4.51
CA MET A 71 -2.59 -8.55 -3.14
C MET A 71 -3.80 -9.45 -2.93
N ASN A 72 -3.67 -10.35 -1.97
CA ASN A 72 -4.73 -11.22 -1.51
C ASN A 72 -4.90 -11.07 -0.01
N ILE A 73 -6.16 -11.04 0.42
CA ILE A 73 -6.56 -11.02 1.82
C ILE A 73 -7.08 -12.40 2.14
N VAL A 74 -6.55 -13.03 3.19
CA VAL A 74 -7.03 -14.32 3.66
C VAL A 74 -7.89 -14.07 4.90
N ASP A 75 -9.17 -14.44 4.83
CA ASP A 75 -10.07 -14.29 5.97
C ASP A 75 -9.88 -15.40 7.01
N GLN A 76 -10.60 -15.31 8.12
CA GLN A 76 -10.54 -16.27 9.23
C GLN A 76 -10.98 -17.69 8.85
N LYS A 77 -11.67 -17.86 7.72
CA LYS A 77 -12.09 -19.15 7.18
C LYS A 77 -11.09 -19.71 6.17
N GLY A 78 -9.98 -19.00 5.93
CA GLY A 78 -9.00 -19.34 4.91
C GLY A 78 -9.44 -18.99 3.49
N ALA A 79 -10.52 -18.23 3.33
CA ALA A 79 -10.97 -17.81 2.01
C ALA A 79 -10.04 -16.70 1.48
N VAL A 80 -9.61 -16.86 0.23
CA VAL A 80 -8.76 -15.89 -0.46
C VAL A 80 -9.65 -14.87 -1.16
N ILE A 81 -9.55 -13.62 -0.73
CA ILE A 81 -10.24 -12.46 -1.28
C ILE A 81 -9.21 -11.64 -2.04
N LYS A 82 -9.38 -11.50 -3.37
CA LYS A 82 -8.55 -10.58 -4.15
C LYS A 82 -8.83 -9.16 -3.70
N ALA A 83 -7.79 -8.35 -3.48
CA ALA A 83 -7.97 -6.96 -3.11
C ALA A 83 -8.76 -6.22 -4.22
N PRO A 84 -9.94 -5.66 -3.92
CA PRO A 84 -10.77 -5.00 -4.92
C PRO A 84 -10.12 -3.69 -5.38
N THR A 85 -9.81 -3.60 -6.68
CA THR A 85 -9.28 -2.38 -7.33
C THR A 85 -10.30 -1.24 -7.41
N ASN A 86 -11.59 -1.56 -7.39
CA ASN A 86 -12.68 -0.60 -7.45
C ASN A 86 -13.10 -0.01 -6.08
N GLN A 87 -12.52 -0.51 -4.98
CA GLN A 87 -12.73 0.03 -3.62
C GLN A 87 -11.46 0.70 -3.07
N LEU A 88 -10.51 1.02 -3.96
CA LEU A 88 -9.30 1.72 -3.57
C LEU A 88 -9.61 3.19 -3.32
N GLU A 89 -9.49 3.58 -2.05
CA GLU A 89 -9.43 4.98 -1.68
C GLU A 89 -7.98 5.45 -1.77
N SER A 90 -7.77 6.55 -2.50
CA SER A 90 -6.46 7.15 -2.61
C SER A 90 -6.16 8.03 -1.41
N VAL A 91 -5.10 7.71 -0.68
CA VAL A 91 -4.54 8.58 0.36
C VAL A 91 -3.26 9.20 -0.19
N LEU A 92 -3.30 10.50 -0.47
CA LEU A 92 -2.16 11.28 -0.98
C LEU A 92 -1.97 12.52 -0.11
N ASP A 93 -0.88 12.57 0.65
CA ASP A 93 -0.57 13.72 1.50
C ASP A 93 -0.11 14.94 0.67
N CYS A 94 0.51 14.70 -0.49
CA CYS A 94 1.00 15.74 -1.38
C CYS A 94 0.67 15.45 -2.86
N PRO A 95 -0.58 15.70 -3.30
CA PRO A 95 -1.04 15.37 -4.66
C PRO A 95 -0.29 16.10 -5.78
N GLN A 96 0.34 17.25 -5.50
CA GLN A 96 1.18 17.99 -6.45
C GLN A 96 2.57 17.39 -6.65
N SER A 97 2.97 16.42 -5.84
CA SER A 97 4.30 15.79 -5.93
C SER A 97 4.24 14.29 -6.22
N TYR A 98 3.19 13.62 -5.78
CA TYR A 98 3.05 12.17 -5.83
C TYR A 98 1.69 11.76 -6.36
N GLY A 99 1.68 10.62 -7.03
CA GLY A 99 0.46 10.01 -7.54
C GLY A 99 0.50 8.50 -7.42
N HIS A 100 -0.66 7.91 -7.68
CA HIS A 100 -0.83 6.48 -7.81
C HIS A 100 -1.67 6.19 -9.05
N TYR A 101 -1.57 4.98 -9.57
CA TYR A 101 -2.38 4.52 -10.69
C TYR A 101 -2.73 3.05 -10.47
N ALA A 102 -4.02 2.72 -10.46
CA ALA A 102 -4.50 1.35 -10.34
C ALA A 102 -4.58 0.69 -11.73
N VAL A 103 -4.01 -0.51 -11.85
CA VAL A 103 -4.01 -1.33 -13.07
C VAL A 103 -4.78 -2.60 -12.78
N ASP A 104 -5.85 -2.85 -13.52
CA ASP A 104 -6.74 -3.99 -13.29
C ASP A 104 -6.64 -5.06 -14.38
N GLU A 105 -5.50 -5.15 -15.06
CA GLU A 105 -5.25 -6.17 -16.06
C GLU A 105 -4.64 -7.43 -15.41
N ASN A 106 -5.42 -8.52 -15.37
CA ASN A 106 -5.10 -9.86 -14.85
C ASN A 106 -4.74 -9.99 -13.35
N GLU A 107 -3.95 -9.08 -12.77
CA GLU A 107 -3.37 -9.25 -11.43
C GLU A 107 -3.34 -7.96 -10.55
N SER A 108 -4.35 -7.10 -10.69
CA SER A 108 -4.66 -5.95 -9.80
C SER A 108 -3.44 -5.33 -9.10
N SER A 109 -2.83 -4.34 -9.76
CA SER A 109 -1.62 -3.67 -9.31
C SER A 109 -1.89 -2.21 -8.97
N THR A 110 -1.17 -1.70 -7.97
CA THR A 110 -1.14 -0.26 -7.65
C THR A 110 0.26 0.27 -7.94
N LEU A 111 0.36 1.14 -8.93
CA LEU A 111 1.57 1.90 -9.24
C LEU A 111 1.63 3.15 -8.36
N TYR A 112 2.82 3.55 -7.93
CA TYR A 112 3.03 4.78 -7.16
C TYR A 112 4.38 5.43 -7.53
N GLY A 113 4.44 6.75 -7.45
CA GLY A 113 5.63 7.50 -7.84
C GLY A 113 5.46 9.02 -7.75
N GLY A 114 6.53 9.75 -8.03
CA GLY A 114 6.50 11.22 -8.07
C GLY A 114 7.86 11.87 -7.84
N ARG A 115 8.00 13.13 -8.27
CA ARG A 115 9.28 13.86 -8.39
C ARG A 115 9.70 14.66 -7.16
N ALA A 116 8.88 14.67 -6.11
CA ALA A 116 9.06 15.53 -4.93
C ALA A 116 9.22 17.01 -5.27
N GLU A 117 8.10 17.72 -5.32
CA GLU A 117 8.06 19.16 -5.56
C GLU A 117 8.09 19.94 -4.22
N ALA A 118 8.55 21.19 -4.26
CA ALA A 118 8.53 22.08 -3.09
C ALA A 118 7.07 22.37 -2.66
N GLY A 119 6.83 22.51 -1.36
CA GLY A 119 5.51 22.86 -0.82
C GLY A 119 4.70 21.67 -0.26
N CYS A 120 5.28 20.47 -0.18
CA CYS A 120 4.79 19.43 0.72
C CYS A 120 5.37 19.68 2.11
N THR A 121 4.58 20.19 3.06
CA THR A 121 4.94 20.20 4.48
C THR A 121 3.88 19.40 5.23
N SER A 122 4.29 18.30 5.85
CA SER A 122 3.46 17.49 6.76
C SER A 122 3.07 18.27 8.00
#